data_AF-A0A4Z0YZX8-F1
#
_entry.id   AF-A0A4Z0YZX8-F1
#
_cell.length_a   1.000
_cell.length_b   1.000
_cell.length_c   1.000
_cell.angle_alpha   90.00
_cell.angle_beta   90.00
_cell.angle_gamma   90.00
#
_symmetry.space_group_name_H-M   'P 1'
#
loop_
_entity.id
_entity.type
_entity.pdbx_description
1 polymer ?
#
loop_
_entity_poly.entity_id
_entity_poly.type
_entity_poly.pdbx_seq_one_letter_code
_entity_poly.pdbx_strand_id
1 'polypeptide(L)'
;MAMASRAMYPLRAAGRHICLPSQNPAQCAARRWVVTTKPKPYPQSSTSSSSASRPPPSTPPRSYIKPTATSPASASPAARKPIPAVSGEPLPDAPAATTPTATTPSLNPSYAEASAAAASNGNPNGAPIDWASSYHGLGTLAFSPEASTILQARLDPEDIEVKPDGIIYLPEIKYRRILNTAFGPGGWGLAPRGELMVQDRLVTREYALVVHGRFVAQARGEQQYFSEDGVSTAAEGCKSNALMRCCKDLGIASELWDPRFIRKFMKEHAVQQWVEHLTTKKKKQIWLRKDDEVRYPFKKS
;
A
#
# COMPACT_ATOMS: atom_id res chain seq x y z
N MET A 1 -86.67 12.64 10.60
CA MET A 1 -86.78 13.57 9.45
C MET A 1 -85.37 13.78 8.90
N ALA A 2 -85.17 13.46 7.63
CA ALA A 2 -84.01 13.74 6.75
C ALA A 2 -82.61 13.17 7.08
N MET A 3 -82.23 12.19 6.26
CA MET A 3 -80.85 11.79 5.93
C MET A 3 -80.06 12.91 5.24
N ALA A 4 -78.73 12.92 5.37
CA ALA A 4 -77.84 13.26 4.25
C ALA A 4 -76.41 12.75 4.50
N SER A 5 -76.06 11.72 3.73
CA SER A 5 -74.74 11.14 3.55
C SER A 5 -73.84 12.12 2.75
N ARG A 6 -72.56 12.26 3.13
CA ARG A 6 -71.55 12.92 2.28
C ARG A 6 -70.40 11.94 2.00
N ALA A 7 -70.37 11.52 0.74
CA ALA A 7 -69.42 10.59 0.15
C ALA A 7 -68.00 11.15 0.10
N MET A 8 -67.04 10.26 0.29
CA MET A 8 -65.62 10.47 0.03
C MET A 8 -65.36 10.53 -1.48
N TYR A 9 -64.62 11.53 -1.94
CA TYR A 9 -64.08 11.59 -3.30
C TYR A 9 -62.65 11.04 -3.32
N PRO A 10 -62.31 10.09 -4.20
CA PRO A 10 -60.93 9.64 -4.38
C PRO A 10 -60.14 10.65 -5.23
N LEU A 11 -58.98 11.07 -4.72
CA LEU A 11 -57.98 11.82 -5.47
C LEU A 11 -57.40 10.94 -6.59
N ARG A 12 -57.66 11.35 -7.82
CA ARG A 12 -57.21 10.69 -9.06
C ARG A 12 -55.72 11.01 -9.27
N ALA A 13 -54.87 9.99 -9.15
CA ALA A 13 -53.45 10.05 -9.51
C ALA A 13 -53.32 10.20 -11.04
N ALA A 14 -52.76 11.32 -11.49
CA ALA A 14 -52.41 11.53 -12.89
C ALA A 14 -50.99 10.97 -13.15
N GLY A 15 -50.93 9.77 -13.70
CA GLY A 15 -49.71 9.21 -14.27
C GLY A 15 -49.37 9.90 -15.58
N ARG A 16 -48.22 10.60 -15.64
CA ARG A 16 -47.60 11.01 -16.89
C ARG A 16 -46.60 9.94 -17.31
N HIS A 17 -47.01 9.09 -18.25
CA HIS A 17 -46.11 8.23 -19.00
C HIS A 17 -45.26 9.10 -19.94
N ILE A 18 -43.97 9.22 -19.64
CA ILE A 18 -42.98 9.76 -20.58
C ILE A 18 -42.37 8.55 -21.29
N CYS A 19 -42.82 8.33 -22.53
CA CYS A 19 -42.26 7.34 -23.45
C CYS A 19 -41.01 7.96 -24.10
N LEU A 20 -39.82 7.48 -23.76
CA LEU A 20 -38.57 7.82 -24.43
C LEU A 20 -38.29 6.77 -25.52
N PRO A 21 -38.00 7.16 -26.77
CA PRO A 21 -37.71 6.20 -27.83
C PRO A 21 -36.30 5.60 -27.68
N SER A 22 -36.27 4.27 -27.78
CA SER A 22 -35.08 3.43 -27.93
C SER A 22 -34.35 3.75 -29.24
N GLN A 23 -33.09 4.17 -29.18
CA GLN A 23 -32.20 4.27 -30.35
C GLN A 23 -31.07 3.23 -30.25
N ASN A 24 -31.02 2.42 -31.30
CA ASN A 24 -30.04 1.37 -31.57
C ASN A 24 -28.68 1.99 -31.97
N PRO A 25 -27.52 1.44 -31.56
CA PRO A 25 -26.22 2.01 -31.89
C PRO A 25 -25.69 1.39 -33.18
N ALA A 26 -25.74 2.14 -34.29
CA ALA A 26 -24.99 1.78 -35.49
C ALA A 26 -24.65 3.02 -36.32
N GLN A 27 -23.36 3.11 -36.67
CA GLN A 27 -22.75 3.86 -37.79
C GLN A 27 -22.21 5.28 -37.53
N CYS A 28 -20.87 5.30 -37.42
CA CYS A 28 -19.92 6.05 -38.24
C CYS A 28 -20.07 7.57 -38.40
N ALA A 29 -19.12 8.30 -37.78
CA ALA A 29 -18.33 9.31 -38.49
C ALA A 29 -16.98 9.51 -37.76
N ALA A 30 -15.92 8.90 -38.28
CA ALA A 30 -14.55 9.18 -37.90
C ALA A 30 -14.17 10.61 -38.31
N ARG A 31 -14.05 11.52 -37.34
CA ARG A 31 -13.42 12.83 -37.56
C ARG A 31 -11.91 12.68 -37.48
N ARG A 32 -11.31 12.50 -38.66
CA ARG A 32 -9.87 12.53 -38.91
C ARG A 32 -9.37 13.96 -38.73
N TRP A 33 -8.68 14.24 -37.64
CA TRP A 33 -7.93 15.47 -37.48
C TRP A 33 -6.67 15.40 -38.35
N VAL A 34 -6.69 16.12 -39.46
CA VAL A 34 -5.52 16.32 -40.33
C VAL A 34 -4.72 17.49 -39.75
N VAL A 35 -3.65 17.19 -39.00
CA VAL A 35 -2.64 18.18 -38.64
C VAL A 35 -1.69 18.32 -39.83
N THR A 36 -1.89 19.38 -40.61
CA THR A 36 -0.94 19.88 -41.60
C THR A 36 0.07 20.78 -40.88
N THR A 37 1.26 20.27 -40.58
CA THR A 37 2.42 21.10 -40.28
C THR A 37 3.54 20.76 -41.27
N LYS A 38 3.85 21.76 -42.11
CA LYS A 38 4.93 21.72 -43.10
C LYS A 38 6.28 21.63 -42.38
N PRO A 39 7.24 20.80 -42.82
CA PRO A 39 8.58 20.77 -42.25
C PRO A 39 9.36 22.04 -42.63
N LYS A 40 10.00 22.65 -41.63
CA LYS A 40 10.94 23.76 -41.79
C LYS A 40 12.31 23.19 -42.21
N PRO A 41 12.90 23.58 -43.34
CA PRO A 41 14.19 23.04 -43.78
C PRO A 41 15.32 23.60 -42.90
N TYR A 42 16.16 22.69 -42.38
CA TYR A 42 17.44 23.03 -41.75
C TYR A 42 18.46 23.40 -42.83
N PRO A 43 19.28 24.44 -42.62
CA PRO A 43 20.38 24.76 -43.54
C PRO A 43 21.50 23.73 -43.42
N GLN A 44 21.82 23.09 -44.54
CA GLN A 44 23.00 22.26 -44.73
C GLN A 44 24.25 23.16 -44.68
N SER A 45 25.18 22.84 -43.79
CA SER A 45 26.54 23.36 -43.82
C SER A 45 27.46 22.22 -44.24
N SER A 46 27.92 22.28 -45.48
CA SER A 46 28.98 21.48 -46.05
C SER A 46 30.32 22.14 -45.75
N THR A 47 31.25 21.49 -45.05
CA THR A 47 32.69 21.70 -45.29
C THR A 47 33.55 20.55 -44.76
N SER A 48 34.25 19.93 -45.73
CA SER A 48 35.62 19.41 -45.71
C SER A 48 36.14 18.60 -44.52
N SER A 49 36.38 17.32 -44.83
CA SER A 49 37.42 16.46 -44.30
C SER A 49 38.81 17.09 -44.31
N SER A 50 39.53 17.03 -43.19
CA SER A 50 40.99 16.94 -43.18
C SER A 50 41.46 16.00 -42.07
N SER A 51 42.19 14.98 -42.52
CA SER A 51 42.87 13.96 -41.74
C SER A 51 44.12 14.53 -41.07
N ALA A 52 44.25 14.35 -39.75
CA ALA A 52 45.54 14.47 -39.07
C ALA A 52 45.62 13.48 -37.90
N SER A 53 46.43 12.45 -38.09
CA SER A 53 46.86 11.44 -37.12
C SER A 53 48.02 11.94 -36.26
N ARG A 54 47.95 11.79 -34.93
CA ARG A 54 49.12 11.70 -34.01
C ARG A 54 48.72 11.03 -32.67
N PRO A 55 49.67 10.47 -31.90
CA PRO A 55 49.55 9.16 -31.25
C PRO A 55 49.22 9.28 -29.74
N PRO A 56 48.92 8.15 -29.06
CA PRO A 56 48.50 8.17 -27.66
C PRO A 56 49.68 8.30 -26.69
N PRO A 57 49.54 9.01 -25.57
CA PRO A 57 50.44 8.89 -24.44
C PRO A 57 49.97 7.84 -23.42
N SER A 58 50.88 6.88 -23.22
CA SER A 58 51.13 5.95 -22.11
C SER A 58 50.38 6.14 -20.77
N THR A 59 49.79 5.02 -20.32
CA THR A 59 49.42 4.70 -18.93
C THR A 59 50.65 4.51 -18.03
N PRO A 60 50.64 5.01 -16.77
CA PRO A 60 51.56 4.53 -15.74
C PRO A 60 51.03 3.24 -15.07
N PRO A 61 51.91 2.36 -14.55
CA PRO A 61 51.55 1.02 -14.12
C PRO A 61 50.82 0.97 -12.78
N ARG A 62 49.86 0.05 -12.75
CA ARG A 62 49.14 -0.48 -11.59
C ARG A 62 50.12 -1.11 -10.60
N SER A 63 50.22 -0.56 -9.39
CA SER A 63 50.92 -1.21 -8.28
C SER A 63 50.14 -2.44 -7.82
N TYR A 64 50.80 -3.58 -7.90
CA TYR A 64 50.28 -4.89 -7.50
C TYR A 64 50.57 -5.08 -6.00
N ILE A 65 49.58 -4.86 -5.14
CA ILE A 65 49.67 -5.25 -3.73
C ILE A 65 49.35 -6.75 -3.65
N LYS A 66 50.36 -7.55 -3.33
CA LYS A 66 50.21 -8.96 -2.95
C LYS A 66 49.30 -9.06 -1.72
N PRO A 67 48.24 -9.90 -1.72
CA PRO A 67 47.57 -10.26 -0.48
C PRO A 67 48.46 -11.27 0.27
N THR A 68 48.94 -10.88 1.45
CA THR A 68 49.52 -11.81 2.42
C THR A 68 48.40 -12.64 3.02
N ALA A 69 48.51 -13.96 2.85
CA ALA A 69 47.67 -14.94 3.51
C ALA A 69 47.88 -14.89 5.02
N THR A 70 46.79 -14.79 5.78
CA THR A 70 46.78 -15.18 7.19
C THR A 70 45.44 -15.85 7.47
N SER A 71 45.49 -17.10 7.89
CA SER A 71 44.41 -17.90 8.44
C SER A 71 45.04 -18.82 9.48
N PRO A 72 44.28 -19.37 10.43
CA PRO A 72 43.43 -18.68 11.39
C PRO A 72 43.89 -19.02 12.83
N ALA A 73 43.81 -18.08 13.77
CA ALA A 73 44.03 -18.39 15.18
C ALA A 73 42.70 -18.89 15.80
N SER A 74 42.72 -20.15 16.22
CA SER A 74 41.67 -20.84 16.97
C SER A 74 41.45 -20.17 18.33
N ALA A 75 40.23 -19.75 18.63
CA ALA A 75 39.83 -19.30 19.95
C ALA A 75 38.69 -20.18 20.49
N SER A 76 39.02 -20.95 21.52
CA SER A 76 38.11 -21.82 22.27
C SER A 76 37.07 -20.98 23.05
N PRO A 77 35.81 -21.44 23.19
CA PRO A 77 34.76 -20.66 23.85
C PRO A 77 34.93 -20.66 25.37
N ALA A 78 34.97 -19.47 25.98
CA ALA A 78 34.95 -19.30 27.43
C ALA A 78 33.57 -19.65 28.03
N ALA A 79 33.60 -20.38 29.14
CA ALA A 79 32.44 -20.86 29.88
C ALA A 79 31.59 -19.71 30.46
N ARG A 80 30.25 -19.80 30.30
CA ARG A 80 29.28 -18.91 30.94
C ARG A 80 29.10 -19.31 32.41
N LYS A 81 29.25 -18.34 33.32
CA LYS A 81 28.84 -18.49 34.73
C LYS A 81 27.31 -18.42 34.83
N PRO A 82 26.64 -19.28 35.63
CA PRO A 82 25.20 -19.18 35.84
C PRO A 82 24.85 -17.99 36.76
N ILE A 83 23.74 -17.31 36.43
CA ILE A 83 23.14 -16.24 37.23
C ILE A 83 22.32 -16.90 38.36
N PRO A 84 22.37 -16.41 39.61
CA PRO A 84 21.61 -16.98 40.71
C PRO A 84 20.10 -16.71 40.54
N ALA A 85 19.29 -17.72 40.86
CA ALA A 85 17.84 -17.63 40.88
C ALA A 85 17.37 -16.66 41.97
N VAL A 86 16.57 -15.66 41.58
CA VAL A 86 15.87 -14.78 42.53
C VAL A 86 14.59 -15.47 42.96
N SER A 87 14.48 -15.67 44.26
CA SER A 87 13.30 -16.15 44.99
C SER A 87 12.13 -15.20 44.77
N GLY A 88 11.04 -15.68 44.17
CA GLY A 88 9.78 -14.96 44.09
C GLY A 88 8.89 -15.29 45.29
N GLU A 89 8.36 -14.26 45.95
CA GLU A 89 7.18 -14.42 46.81
C GLU A 89 5.95 -14.79 45.97
N PRO A 90 5.04 -15.65 46.46
CA PRO A 90 3.83 -16.00 45.73
C PRO A 90 2.79 -14.88 45.83
N LEU A 91 2.21 -14.50 44.69
CA LEU A 91 1.01 -13.67 44.62
C LEU A 91 -0.20 -14.43 45.21
N PRO A 92 -1.18 -13.73 45.84
CA PRO A 92 -2.35 -14.37 46.43
C PRO A 92 -3.33 -14.93 45.38
N ASP A 93 -3.91 -16.09 45.71
CA ASP A 93 -4.82 -16.89 44.89
C ASP A 93 -6.10 -16.15 44.47
N ALA A 94 -6.51 -16.37 43.22
CA ALA A 94 -7.81 -15.97 42.68
C ALA A 94 -8.94 -16.87 43.23
N PRO A 95 -10.17 -16.34 43.46
CA PRO A 95 -11.25 -17.11 44.07
C PRO A 95 -11.81 -18.17 43.12
N ALA A 96 -12.16 -19.32 43.70
CA ALA A 96 -12.61 -20.54 43.04
C ALA A 96 -13.86 -20.34 42.16
N ALA A 97 -13.81 -20.89 40.95
CA ALA A 97 -14.95 -20.98 40.04
C ALA A 97 -15.85 -22.18 40.43
N THR A 98 -17.09 -21.89 40.79
CA THR A 98 -18.14 -22.87 41.04
C THR A 98 -18.64 -23.46 39.72
N THR A 99 -18.48 -24.77 39.54
CA THR A 99 -19.11 -25.57 38.47
C THR A 99 -20.64 -25.50 38.52
N PRO A 100 -21.33 -25.31 37.38
CA PRO A 100 -22.71 -25.76 37.23
C PRO A 100 -22.79 -27.11 36.50
N THR A 101 -23.59 -27.96 37.10
CA THR A 101 -24.01 -29.31 36.74
C THR A 101 -24.59 -29.42 35.33
N ALA A 102 -24.27 -30.52 34.67
CA ALA A 102 -24.80 -30.95 33.38
C ALA A 102 -26.29 -31.30 33.46
N THR A 103 -27.08 -30.76 32.51
CA THR A 103 -28.37 -31.33 32.11
C THR A 103 -28.53 -31.15 30.59
N THR A 104 -28.43 -32.24 29.84
CA THR A 104 -28.94 -32.35 28.47
C THR A 104 -30.43 -32.68 28.54
N PRO A 105 -31.30 -32.18 27.63
CA PRO A 105 -31.63 -33.05 26.49
C PRO A 105 -31.96 -32.34 25.15
N SER A 106 -31.65 -33.10 24.07
CA SER A 106 -32.43 -33.31 22.84
C SER A 106 -32.74 -32.17 21.84
N LEU A 107 -32.01 -32.23 20.72
CA LEU A 107 -32.45 -32.23 19.29
C LEU A 107 -33.76 -31.51 18.89
N ASN A 108 -33.60 -30.47 18.06
CA ASN A 108 -34.40 -30.17 16.87
C ASN A 108 -33.59 -29.26 15.92
N PRO A 109 -33.32 -29.63 14.64
CA PRO A 109 -32.65 -28.75 13.69
C PRO A 109 -33.70 -28.00 12.86
N SER A 110 -34.16 -26.85 13.35
CA SER A 110 -34.81 -25.86 12.48
C SER A 110 -33.73 -24.96 11.91
N TYR A 111 -33.52 -25.09 10.60
CA TYR A 111 -32.80 -24.15 9.74
C TYR A 111 -33.38 -22.74 9.96
N ALA A 112 -32.70 -21.94 10.77
CA ALA A 112 -32.92 -20.51 10.86
C ALA A 112 -31.64 -19.86 10.35
N GLU A 113 -31.82 -19.03 9.33
CA GLU A 113 -30.80 -18.22 8.69
C GLU A 113 -29.81 -17.68 9.72
N ALA A 114 -28.52 -17.85 9.44
CA ALA A 114 -27.48 -17.02 10.02
C ALA A 114 -27.69 -15.59 9.52
N SER A 115 -28.70 -14.93 10.08
CA SER A 115 -28.95 -13.52 9.92
C SER A 115 -27.71 -12.81 10.45
N ALA A 116 -27.01 -12.17 9.53
CA ALA A 116 -25.94 -11.22 9.79
C ALA A 116 -26.17 -10.52 11.13
N ALA A 117 -25.32 -10.81 12.11
CA ALA A 117 -25.14 -9.93 13.24
C ALA A 117 -24.72 -8.60 12.61
N ALA A 118 -25.68 -7.70 12.44
CA ALA A 118 -25.44 -6.33 12.08
C ALA A 118 -24.44 -5.81 13.10
N ALA A 119 -23.18 -5.70 12.68
CA ALA A 119 -22.15 -5.06 13.46
C ALA A 119 -22.64 -3.65 13.72
N SER A 120 -23.20 -3.43 14.91
CA SER A 120 -23.50 -2.12 15.42
C SER A 120 -22.21 -1.32 15.34
N ASN A 121 -22.15 -0.37 14.42
CA ASN A 121 -21.07 0.62 14.31
C ASN A 121 -21.08 1.63 15.49
N GLY A 122 -21.84 1.35 16.55
CA GLY A 122 -21.87 2.10 17.79
C GLY A 122 -21.10 1.39 18.91
N ASN A 123 -20.57 2.19 19.83
CA ASN A 123 -20.10 1.74 21.14
C ASN A 123 -21.20 0.88 21.83
N PRO A 124 -20.95 0.08 22.88
CA PRO A 124 -22.00 -0.73 23.52
C PRO A 124 -23.20 0.10 24.05
N ASN A 125 -23.04 1.43 24.15
CA ASN A 125 -24.09 2.38 24.52
C ASN A 125 -24.84 3.01 23.32
N GLY A 126 -24.61 2.56 22.08
CA GLY A 126 -25.26 3.08 20.86
C GLY A 126 -24.77 4.45 20.38
N ALA A 127 -23.78 5.05 21.06
CA ALA A 127 -23.20 6.33 20.66
C ALA A 127 -22.31 6.18 19.40
N PRO A 128 -22.29 7.19 18.49
CA PRO A 128 -21.34 7.24 17.38
C PRO A 128 -19.89 7.14 17.87
N ILE A 129 -19.07 6.33 17.21
CA ILE A 129 -17.65 6.18 17.54
C ILE A 129 -16.87 7.34 16.90
N ASP A 130 -16.16 8.12 17.72
CA ASP A 130 -15.17 9.08 17.25
C ASP A 130 -13.85 8.37 16.92
N TRP A 131 -13.59 8.15 15.64
CA TRP A 131 -12.37 7.51 15.16
C TRP A 131 -11.11 8.38 15.27
N ALA A 132 -11.22 9.67 15.58
CA ALA A 132 -10.04 10.53 15.79
C ALA A 132 -9.27 10.12 17.06
N SER A 133 -9.98 9.61 18.07
CA SER A 133 -9.44 9.29 19.40
C SER A 133 -9.61 7.81 19.81
N SER A 134 -10.59 7.11 19.26
CA SER A 134 -10.97 5.75 19.70
C SER A 134 -10.03 4.62 19.25
N TYR A 135 -9.97 3.57 20.06
CA TYR A 135 -9.35 2.26 19.77
C TYR A 135 -10.39 1.12 19.79
N HIS A 136 -11.67 1.44 19.55
CA HIS A 136 -12.77 0.49 19.60
C HIS A 136 -12.52 -0.77 18.77
N GLY A 137 -12.68 -1.95 19.37
CA GLY A 137 -12.53 -3.23 18.68
C GLY A 137 -11.09 -3.69 18.42
N LEU A 138 -10.08 -2.96 18.89
CA LEU A 138 -8.68 -3.38 18.78
C LEU A 138 -8.46 -4.67 19.58
N GLY A 139 -7.92 -5.70 18.93
CA GLY A 139 -7.56 -6.96 19.58
C GLY A 139 -8.74 -7.80 20.09
N THR A 140 -9.99 -7.43 19.80
CA THR A 140 -11.16 -8.15 20.33
C THR A 140 -11.45 -9.46 19.62
N LEU A 141 -11.18 -9.53 18.30
CA LEU A 141 -11.48 -10.69 17.47
C LEU A 141 -10.50 -10.79 16.29
N ALA A 142 -10.04 -12.02 16.01
CA ALA A 142 -9.27 -12.32 14.81
C ALA A 142 -10.15 -12.19 13.54
N PHE A 143 -9.53 -11.91 12.39
CA PHE A 143 -10.24 -11.97 11.11
C PHE A 143 -10.56 -13.43 10.74
N SER A 144 -11.51 -13.61 9.81
CA SER A 144 -11.83 -14.95 9.32
C SER A 144 -10.58 -15.64 8.76
N PRO A 145 -10.53 -16.99 8.78
CA PRO A 145 -9.41 -17.73 8.20
C PRO A 145 -9.20 -17.42 6.71
N GLU A 146 -10.29 -17.19 5.96
CA GLU A 146 -10.25 -16.79 4.55
C GLU A 146 -9.56 -15.43 4.36
N ALA A 147 -9.99 -14.41 5.10
CA ALA A 147 -9.36 -13.08 5.06
C ALA A 147 -7.89 -13.17 5.50
N SER A 148 -7.60 -13.90 6.57
CA SER A 148 -6.22 -14.12 7.06
C SER A 148 -5.33 -14.75 5.99
N THR A 149 -5.85 -15.71 5.22
CA THR A 149 -5.13 -16.35 4.12
C THR A 149 -4.80 -15.36 3.00
N ILE A 150 -5.74 -14.48 2.64
CA ILE A 150 -5.54 -13.44 1.63
C ILE A 150 -4.51 -12.40 2.09
N LEU A 151 -4.62 -11.93 3.33
CA LEU A 151 -3.76 -10.88 3.89
C LEU A 151 -2.30 -11.34 4.03
N GLN A 152 -2.09 -12.61 4.33
CA GLN A 152 -0.76 -13.21 4.53
C GLN A 152 -0.25 -13.96 3.28
N ALA A 153 -0.96 -13.87 2.16
CA ALA A 153 -0.53 -14.49 0.91
C ALA A 153 0.82 -13.92 0.46
N ARG A 154 1.66 -14.79 -0.13
CA ARG A 154 2.92 -14.36 -0.75
C ARG A 154 2.63 -13.42 -1.92
N LEU A 155 3.48 -12.41 -2.08
CA LEU A 155 3.39 -11.51 -3.20
C LEU A 155 3.84 -12.20 -4.49
N ASP A 156 3.21 -11.79 -5.59
CA ASP A 156 3.74 -12.06 -6.92
C ASP A 156 5.03 -11.23 -7.11
N PRO A 157 6.18 -11.85 -7.44
CA PRO A 157 7.40 -11.12 -7.75
C PRO A 157 7.21 -10.04 -8.83
N GLU A 158 6.27 -10.24 -9.75
CA GLU A 158 5.98 -9.29 -10.81
C GLU A 158 5.31 -8.00 -10.30
N ASP A 159 4.70 -8.03 -9.11
CA ASP A 159 4.07 -6.87 -8.50
C ASP A 159 5.04 -5.99 -7.68
N ILE A 160 6.27 -6.47 -7.47
CA ILE A 160 7.28 -5.81 -6.64
C ILE A 160 8.14 -4.88 -7.50
N GLU A 161 8.18 -3.62 -7.14
CA GLU A 161 8.94 -2.58 -7.83
C GLU A 161 10.28 -2.29 -7.15
N VAL A 162 11.25 -1.79 -7.91
CA VAL A 162 12.59 -1.45 -7.42
C VAL A 162 12.84 0.04 -7.58
N LYS A 163 13.07 0.75 -6.46
CA LYS A 163 13.51 2.14 -6.53
C LYS A 163 14.95 2.25 -7.04
N PRO A 164 15.35 3.39 -7.64
CA PRO A 164 16.73 3.65 -8.05
C PRO A 164 17.77 3.47 -6.94
N ASP A 165 17.36 3.62 -5.68
CA ASP A 165 18.19 3.46 -4.49
C ASP A 165 18.37 1.99 -4.06
N GLY A 166 17.68 1.05 -4.71
CA GLY A 166 17.72 -0.39 -4.41
C GLY A 166 16.71 -0.86 -3.37
N ILE A 167 15.79 0.01 -2.97
CA ILE A 167 14.68 -0.34 -2.06
C ILE A 167 13.56 -0.96 -2.89
N ILE A 168 13.15 -2.18 -2.52
CA ILE A 168 11.97 -2.83 -3.10
C ILE A 168 10.70 -2.34 -2.42
N TYR A 169 9.61 -2.23 -3.18
CA TYR A 169 8.31 -1.81 -2.63
C TYR A 169 7.15 -2.42 -3.42
N LEU A 170 6.02 -2.57 -2.74
CA LEU A 170 4.75 -2.91 -3.38
C LEU A 170 4.00 -1.61 -3.70
N PRO A 171 3.50 -1.39 -4.93
CA PRO A 171 2.71 -0.22 -5.26
C PRO A 171 1.41 -0.12 -4.43
N GLU A 172 1.02 1.11 -4.08
CA GLU A 172 -0.14 1.40 -3.23
C GLU A 172 -1.43 0.70 -3.68
N ILE A 173 -1.68 0.67 -5.00
CA ILE A 173 -2.88 0.05 -5.57
C ILE A 173 -3.00 -1.43 -5.21
N LYS A 174 -1.87 -2.13 -5.03
CA LYS A 174 -1.86 -3.56 -4.69
C LYS A 174 -2.36 -3.79 -3.28
N TYR A 175 -1.97 -2.95 -2.32
CA TYR A 175 -2.52 -3.00 -0.96
C TYR A 175 -4.04 -2.81 -0.96
N ARG A 176 -4.55 -1.82 -1.70
CA ARG A 176 -6.01 -1.60 -1.81
C ARG A 176 -6.75 -2.79 -2.40
N ARG A 177 -6.17 -3.43 -3.43
CA ARG A 177 -6.73 -4.64 -4.02
C ARG A 177 -6.77 -5.79 -3.00
N ILE A 178 -5.68 -6.02 -2.27
CA ILE A 178 -5.63 -7.03 -1.21
C ILE A 178 -6.70 -6.77 -0.14
N LEU A 179 -6.85 -5.52 0.32
CA LEU A 179 -7.89 -5.16 1.29
C LEU A 179 -9.31 -5.35 0.73
N ASN A 180 -9.55 -4.98 -0.53
CA ASN A 180 -10.84 -5.20 -1.18
C ASN A 180 -11.15 -6.69 -1.36
N THR A 181 -10.15 -7.52 -1.66
CA THR A 181 -10.32 -8.96 -1.76
C THR A 181 -10.55 -9.59 -0.38
N ALA A 182 -9.85 -9.14 0.66
CA ALA A 182 -9.96 -9.70 2.01
C ALA A 182 -11.24 -9.26 2.75
N PHE A 183 -11.68 -8.02 2.58
CA PHE A 183 -12.74 -7.42 3.40
C PHE A 183 -13.94 -6.91 2.57
N GLY A 184 -13.83 -6.88 1.24
CA GLY A 184 -14.82 -6.28 0.36
C GLY A 184 -14.73 -4.74 0.28
N PRO A 185 -15.13 -4.14 -0.85
CA PRO A 185 -15.29 -2.69 -0.95
C PRO A 185 -16.26 -2.15 0.11
N GLY A 186 -15.87 -1.09 0.83
CA GLY A 186 -16.64 -0.53 1.93
C GLY A 186 -16.45 -1.25 3.28
N GLY A 187 -15.77 -2.40 3.32
CA GLY A 187 -15.44 -3.13 4.54
C GLY A 187 -14.28 -2.52 5.35
N TRP A 188 -13.56 -1.56 4.79
CA TRP A 188 -12.40 -0.92 5.42
C TRP A 188 -12.30 0.57 5.05
N GLY A 189 -11.56 1.34 5.86
CA GLY A 189 -11.29 2.75 5.60
C GLY A 189 -10.18 3.31 6.48
N LEU A 190 -9.62 4.46 6.07
CA LEU A 190 -8.71 5.24 6.89
C LEU A 190 -9.45 6.39 7.57
N ALA A 191 -9.45 6.39 8.89
CA ALA A 191 -9.92 7.51 9.69
C ALA A 191 -8.74 8.46 9.96
N PRO A 192 -8.85 9.75 9.61
CA PRO A 192 -7.84 10.72 9.97
C PRO A 192 -7.75 10.92 11.49
N ARG A 193 -6.53 10.98 12.02
CA ARG A 193 -6.23 11.29 13.41
C ARG A 193 -5.37 12.56 13.49
N GLY A 194 -5.79 13.49 14.33
CA GLY A 194 -5.15 14.80 14.45
C GLY A 194 -5.31 15.69 13.22
N GLU A 195 -4.73 16.87 13.31
CA GLU A 195 -4.68 17.86 12.23
C GLU A 195 -3.65 17.47 11.15
N LEU A 196 -3.89 17.92 9.92
CA LEU A 196 -2.90 17.81 8.85
C LEU A 196 -1.78 18.82 9.10
N MET A 197 -0.59 18.34 9.45
CA MET A 197 0.56 19.22 9.67
C MET A 197 1.28 19.46 8.34
N VAL A 198 1.44 20.74 7.99
CA VAL A 198 2.19 21.19 6.81
C VAL A 198 3.41 21.96 7.31
N GLN A 199 4.59 21.39 7.14
CA GLN A 199 5.84 21.98 7.61
C GLN A 199 6.94 21.76 6.56
N ASP A 200 7.71 22.80 6.23
CA ASP A 200 8.96 22.68 5.46
C ASP A 200 8.85 21.77 4.22
N ARG A 201 7.83 21.98 3.38
CA ARG A 201 7.58 21.16 2.17
C ARG A 201 7.23 19.69 2.44
N LEU A 202 6.76 19.39 3.64
CA LEU A 202 6.28 18.08 4.08
C LEU A 202 4.85 18.20 4.60
N VAL A 203 3.98 17.31 4.14
CA VAL A 203 2.65 17.09 4.70
C VAL A 203 2.68 15.81 5.52
N THR A 204 2.23 15.86 6.77
CA THR A 204 2.16 14.68 7.63
C THR A 204 0.88 14.66 8.46
N ARG A 205 0.34 13.46 8.67
CA ARG A 205 -0.86 13.23 9.48
C ARG A 205 -0.92 11.78 9.94
N GLU A 206 -1.54 11.54 11.08
CA GLU A 206 -1.84 10.18 11.52
C GLU A 206 -3.15 9.67 10.93
N TYR A 207 -3.19 8.38 10.64
CA TYR A 207 -4.41 7.70 10.21
C TYR A 207 -4.56 6.40 10.97
N ALA A 208 -5.81 6.05 11.29
CA ALA A 208 -6.18 4.73 11.76
C ALA A 208 -6.84 3.94 10.64
N LEU A 209 -6.39 2.71 10.44
CA LEU A 209 -7.10 1.72 9.63
C LEU A 209 -8.23 1.12 10.44
N VAL A 210 -9.44 1.27 9.92
CA VAL A 210 -10.66 0.69 10.46
C VAL A 210 -11.14 -0.39 9.50
N VAL A 211 -11.45 -1.57 10.01
CA VAL A 211 -11.99 -2.69 9.23
C VAL A 211 -13.20 -3.26 9.96
N HIS A 212 -14.34 -3.38 9.27
CA HIS A 212 -15.61 -3.87 9.82
C HIS A 212 -15.98 -3.23 11.18
N GLY A 213 -15.84 -1.91 11.29
CA GLY A 213 -16.19 -1.16 12.51
C GLY A 213 -15.21 -1.34 13.67
N ARG A 214 -14.00 -1.82 13.42
CA ARG A 214 -12.95 -2.03 14.44
C ARG A 214 -11.65 -1.35 14.06
N PHE A 215 -11.01 -0.74 15.05
CA PHE A 215 -9.66 -0.26 14.94
C PHE A 215 -8.69 -1.44 14.71
N VAL A 216 -7.82 -1.31 13.71
CA VAL A 216 -6.84 -2.35 13.35
C VAL A 216 -5.42 -1.88 13.60
N ALA A 217 -5.06 -0.74 13.02
CA ALA A 217 -3.69 -0.24 13.03
C ALA A 217 -3.68 1.29 12.95
N GLN A 218 -2.60 1.90 13.39
CA GLN A 218 -2.38 3.34 13.26
C GLN A 218 -0.97 3.60 12.75
N ALA A 219 -0.86 4.52 11.81
CA ALA A 219 0.43 4.96 11.29
C ALA A 219 0.38 6.43 10.90
N ARG A 220 1.55 7.06 10.99
CA ARG A 220 1.77 8.40 10.45
C ARG A 220 2.10 8.31 8.96
N GLY A 221 1.32 9.02 8.16
CA GLY A 221 1.62 9.26 6.76
C GLY A 221 2.49 10.51 6.61
N GLU A 222 3.32 10.52 5.58
CA GLU A 222 4.07 11.70 5.20
C GLU A 222 4.27 11.75 3.68
N GLN A 223 4.31 12.97 3.14
CA GLN A 223 4.56 13.21 1.73
C GLN A 223 5.20 14.58 1.52
N GLN A 224 6.33 14.60 0.80
CA GLN A 224 6.98 15.84 0.41
C GLN A 224 6.29 16.46 -0.81
N TYR A 225 6.30 17.78 -0.88
CA TYR A 225 5.83 18.58 -2.02
C TYR A 225 6.89 19.62 -2.43
N PHE A 226 6.84 20.11 -3.66
CA PHE A 226 7.87 21.03 -4.17
C PHE A 226 7.38 22.48 -4.30
N SER A 227 6.08 22.67 -4.53
CA SER A 227 5.39 23.96 -4.63
C SER A 227 4.15 23.97 -3.73
N GLU A 228 3.76 25.15 -3.24
CA GLU A 228 2.59 25.29 -2.33
C GLU A 228 1.29 24.79 -2.98
N ASP A 229 1.14 24.90 -4.29
CA ASP A 229 0.01 24.33 -5.05
C ASP A 229 -0.07 22.79 -4.94
N GLY A 230 1.05 22.14 -4.56
CA GLY A 230 1.16 20.69 -4.41
C GLY A 230 0.69 20.14 -3.07
N VAL A 231 0.26 20.98 -2.11
CA VAL A 231 -0.15 20.54 -0.77
C VAL A 231 -1.35 19.58 -0.80
N SER A 232 -2.32 19.80 -1.69
CA SER A 232 -3.50 18.92 -1.85
C SER A 232 -3.10 17.52 -2.33
N THR A 233 -2.27 17.45 -3.36
CA THR A 233 -1.70 16.19 -3.87
C THR A 233 -0.86 15.51 -2.79
N ALA A 234 -0.10 16.27 -2.00
CA ALA A 234 0.68 15.73 -0.91
C ALA A 234 -0.18 15.22 0.25
N ALA A 235 -1.34 15.83 0.52
CA ALA A 235 -2.29 15.33 1.50
C ALA A 235 -2.84 13.94 1.10
N GLU A 236 -3.15 13.73 -0.18
CA GLU A 236 -3.53 12.42 -0.70
C GLU A 236 -2.37 11.41 -0.64
N GLY A 237 -1.16 11.83 -1.02
CA GLY A 237 0.04 10.99 -0.89
C GLY A 237 0.35 10.59 0.56
N CYS A 238 0.15 11.51 1.51
CA CYS A 238 0.29 11.28 2.95
C CYS A 238 -0.70 10.21 3.43
N LYS A 239 -1.98 10.29 3.01
CA LYS A 239 -3.00 9.27 3.32
C LYS A 239 -2.63 7.89 2.76
N SER A 240 -2.21 7.83 1.50
CA SER A 240 -1.77 6.59 0.86
C SER A 240 -0.50 6.00 1.51
N ASN A 241 0.43 6.84 1.94
CA ASN A 241 1.61 6.42 2.69
C ASN A 241 1.24 5.75 4.02
N ALA A 242 0.33 6.36 4.78
CA ALA A 242 -0.17 5.78 6.03
C ALA A 242 -0.87 4.43 5.80
N LEU A 243 -1.64 4.29 4.73
CA LEU A 243 -2.34 3.04 4.39
C LEU A 243 -1.37 1.85 4.34
N MET A 244 -0.29 1.99 3.57
CA MET A 244 0.69 0.92 3.38
C MET A 244 1.36 0.53 4.70
N ARG A 245 1.62 1.52 5.57
CA ARG A 245 2.20 1.29 6.91
C ARG A 245 1.24 0.53 7.81
N CYS A 246 -0.04 0.91 7.85
CA CYS A 246 -1.08 0.18 8.59
C CYS A 246 -1.25 -1.25 8.08
N CYS A 247 -1.13 -1.48 6.77
CA CYS A 247 -1.27 -2.81 6.17
C CYS A 247 -0.16 -3.79 6.63
N LYS A 248 0.97 -3.28 7.12
CA LYS A 248 2.03 -4.13 7.67
C LYS A 248 1.58 -4.90 8.90
N ASP A 249 0.78 -4.28 9.77
CA ASP A 249 0.26 -4.91 10.99
C ASP A 249 -0.75 -6.03 10.67
N LEU A 250 -1.34 -6.01 9.47
CA LEU A 250 -2.18 -7.09 8.94
C LEU A 250 -1.37 -8.26 8.34
N GLY A 251 -0.05 -8.12 8.20
CA GLY A 251 0.83 -9.12 7.59
C GLY A 251 1.03 -8.96 6.07
N ILE A 252 0.37 -7.97 5.44
CA ILE A 252 0.48 -7.73 4.00
C ILE A 252 1.91 -7.30 3.65
N ALA A 253 2.49 -7.92 2.60
CA ALA A 253 3.81 -7.58 2.08
C ALA A 253 4.95 -7.65 3.13
N SER A 254 4.78 -8.46 4.18
CA SER A 254 5.75 -8.61 5.26
C SER A 254 7.13 -9.08 4.77
N GLU A 255 7.18 -9.87 3.71
CA GLU A 255 8.44 -10.36 3.10
C GLU A 255 9.32 -9.26 2.51
N LEU A 256 8.75 -8.09 2.14
CA LEU A 256 9.53 -6.94 1.65
C LEU A 256 10.44 -6.34 2.74
N TRP A 257 10.26 -6.74 3.99
CA TRP A 257 11.07 -6.34 5.14
C TRP A 257 12.05 -7.43 5.60
N ASP A 258 12.02 -8.62 5.00
CA ASP A 258 12.98 -9.70 5.31
C ASP A 258 14.29 -9.48 4.53
N PRO A 259 15.44 -9.26 5.21
CA PRO A 259 16.75 -9.12 4.56
C PRO A 259 17.15 -10.32 3.69
N ARG A 260 16.63 -11.52 3.94
CA ARG A 260 16.89 -12.70 3.10
C ARG A 260 16.09 -12.63 1.80
N PHE A 261 14.80 -12.31 1.89
CA PHE A 261 13.95 -12.10 0.72
C PHE A 261 14.50 -10.96 -0.16
N ILE A 262 14.83 -9.80 0.43
CA ILE A 262 15.36 -8.65 -0.30
C ILE A 262 16.60 -9.04 -1.11
N ARG A 263 17.57 -9.73 -0.49
CA ARG A 263 18.80 -10.17 -1.18
C ARG A 263 18.52 -11.15 -2.32
N LYS A 264 17.60 -12.08 -2.12
CA LYS A 264 17.20 -13.05 -3.15
C LYS A 264 16.50 -12.35 -4.32
N PHE A 265 15.50 -11.52 -4.02
CA PHE A 265 14.74 -10.77 -5.02
C PHE A 265 15.65 -9.85 -5.83
N MET A 266 16.53 -9.07 -5.18
CA MET A 266 17.44 -8.17 -5.88
C MET A 266 18.43 -8.91 -6.80
N LYS A 267 18.85 -10.14 -6.45
CA LYS A 267 19.68 -10.98 -7.32
C LYS A 267 18.91 -11.48 -8.54
N GLU A 268 17.66 -11.89 -8.33
CA GLU A 268 16.82 -12.53 -9.34
C GLU A 268 16.15 -11.52 -10.30
N HIS A 269 15.70 -10.37 -9.80
CA HIS A 269 14.84 -9.42 -10.52
C HIS A 269 15.42 -8.01 -10.69
N ALA A 270 16.53 -7.66 -10.02
CA ALA A 270 17.15 -6.34 -10.15
C ALA A 270 18.55 -6.38 -10.76
N VAL A 271 18.98 -5.25 -11.32
CA VAL A 271 20.31 -5.05 -11.90
C VAL A 271 20.82 -3.66 -11.55
N GLN A 272 22.13 -3.54 -11.31
CA GLN A 272 22.77 -2.23 -11.21
C GLN A 272 23.20 -1.76 -12.60
N GLN A 273 22.75 -0.58 -13.00
CA GLN A 273 23.05 0.01 -14.30
C GLN A 273 23.77 1.35 -14.11
N TRP A 274 24.86 1.55 -14.86
CA TRP A 274 25.47 2.86 -15.00
C TRP A 274 24.62 3.74 -15.90
N VAL A 275 24.27 4.92 -15.39
CA VAL A 275 23.45 5.89 -16.10
C VAL A 275 24.11 7.26 -16.11
N GLU A 276 23.91 8.00 -17.20
CA GLU A 276 24.38 9.37 -17.40
C GLU A 276 23.17 10.31 -17.41
N HIS A 277 23.24 11.39 -16.63
CA HIS A 277 22.24 12.44 -16.67
C HIS A 277 22.35 13.24 -17.97
N LEU A 278 21.25 13.40 -18.71
CA LEU A 278 21.26 13.98 -20.06
C LEU A 278 21.78 15.42 -20.11
N THR A 279 21.35 16.27 -19.17
CA THR A 279 21.77 17.68 -19.09
C THR A 279 23.11 17.87 -18.38
N THR A 280 23.29 17.31 -17.18
CA THR A 280 24.49 17.55 -16.35
C THR A 280 25.68 16.65 -16.70
N LYS A 281 25.50 15.63 -17.56
CA LYS A 281 26.52 14.64 -17.94
C LYS A 281 27.13 13.85 -16.77
N LYS A 282 26.57 13.98 -15.57
CA LYS A 282 27.01 13.26 -14.38
C LYS A 282 26.62 11.79 -14.51
N LYS A 283 27.59 10.91 -14.28
CA LYS A 283 27.39 9.45 -14.24
C LYS A 283 27.09 9.01 -12.81
N LYS A 284 26.12 8.13 -12.64
CA LYS A 284 25.84 7.45 -11.37
C LYS A 284 25.40 6.01 -11.64
N GLN A 285 25.55 5.16 -10.64
CA GLN A 285 24.99 3.82 -10.67
C GLN A 285 23.61 3.86 -10.02
N ILE A 286 22.61 3.23 -10.64
CA ILE A 286 21.27 3.07 -10.07
C ILE A 286 20.87 1.60 -10.10
N TRP A 287 19.95 1.23 -9.20
CA TRP A 287 19.22 -0.03 -9.31
C TRP A 287 18.04 0.13 -10.26
N LEU A 288 17.78 -0.92 -11.03
CA LEU A 288 16.66 -1.02 -11.95
C LEU A 288 16.11 -2.45 -11.87
N ARG A 289 14.81 -2.62 -12.06
CA ARG A 289 14.25 -3.94 -12.35
C ARG A 289 14.76 -4.40 -13.72
N LYS A 290 14.96 -5.71 -13.92
CA LYS A 290 15.61 -6.25 -15.13
C LYS A 290 14.78 -6.03 -16.41
N ASP A 291 13.47 -5.97 -16.26
CA ASP A 291 12.45 -5.74 -17.28
C ASP A 291 12.15 -4.25 -17.50
N ASP A 292 12.66 -3.37 -16.66
CA ASP A 292 12.45 -1.93 -16.77
C ASP A 292 13.49 -1.26 -17.69
N GLU A 293 13.15 -0.05 -18.14
CA GLU A 293 14.05 0.80 -18.93
C GLU A 293 14.50 2.05 -18.15
N VAL A 294 15.69 2.56 -18.50
CA VAL A 294 16.20 3.79 -17.90
C VAL A 294 15.36 4.97 -18.38
N ARG A 295 14.65 5.63 -17.45
CA ARG A 295 13.78 6.78 -17.73
C ARG A 295 14.54 8.11 -17.68
N TYR A 296 14.00 9.11 -18.37
CA TYR A 296 14.43 10.51 -18.25
C TYR A 296 14.47 10.94 -16.77
N PRO A 297 15.47 11.72 -16.31
CA PRO A 297 16.49 12.44 -17.08
C PRO A 297 17.77 11.65 -17.39
N PHE A 298 17.75 10.33 -17.20
CA PHE A 298 18.93 9.48 -17.37
C PHE A 298 18.91 8.71 -18.70
N LYS A 299 20.08 8.35 -19.19
CA LYS A 299 20.29 7.37 -20.27
C LYS A 299 21.33 6.33 -19.84
N LYS A 300 21.33 5.15 -20.45
CA LYS A 300 22.39 4.15 -20.24
C LYS A 300 23.74 4.76 -20.64
N SER A 301 24.75 4.64 -19.75
CA SER A 301 26.13 5.09 -20.00
C SER A 301 26.98 4.00 -20.61
#